data_AF-A0A3N5L716-F1
#
_entry.id   AF-A0A3N5L716-F1
#
_cell.length_a   1.000
_cell.length_b   1.000
_cell.length_c   1.000
_cell.angle_alpha   90.00
_cell.angle_beta   90.00
_cell.angle_gamma   90.00
#
_symmetry.space_group_name_H-M   'P 1'
#
loop_
_entity.id
_entity.type
_entity.pdbx_description
1 polymer ?
#
loop_
_entity_poly.entity_id
_entity_poly.type
_entity_poly.pdbx_seq_one_letter_code
_entity_poly.pdbx_strand_id
1 'polypeptide(L)'
;MSLRSKGGARRGEKRCLSPFFHNVRKHNRRHGLEERACRGILLGKSARGCHLDKIWKAVVWRQFGAAIDMLENAVRACPQDLWSDRSRRPEFWYVVYHTLFYLDLYVSDSVEGFTPPAPFTLSELDPSGALPERPYTKEELQSYLEHARSKCRAWIAALTVDKAQQPCGFEWVGGSYGDLPFYSMRHVQHHVGQLNLILSEVTQAAPRWVARTDVSI
;
A
#
# COMPACT_ATOMS: atom_id res chain seq x y z
N MET A 1 -63.21 -17.75 11.87
CA MET A 1 -62.15 -18.67 11.42
C MET A 1 -61.07 -17.82 10.75
N SER A 2 -59.91 -17.64 11.40
CA SER A 2 -58.63 -18.33 11.07
C SER A 2 -58.08 -17.86 9.71
N LEU A 3 -56.89 -17.28 9.49
CA LEU A 3 -55.60 -17.24 10.20
C LEU A 3 -54.73 -16.10 9.62
N ARG A 4 -53.66 -15.76 10.37
CA ARG A 4 -52.58 -14.79 10.11
C ARG A 4 -51.74 -15.06 8.86
N SER A 5 -51.09 -14.01 8.33
CA SER A 5 -49.64 -13.98 7.98
C SER A 5 -49.24 -12.56 7.50
N LYS A 6 -48.69 -11.69 8.36
CA LYS A 6 -47.25 -11.31 8.46
C LYS A 6 -46.41 -11.44 7.18
N GLY A 7 -46.32 -10.35 6.40
CA GLY A 7 -45.28 -10.14 5.39
C GLY A 7 -44.08 -9.41 6.00
N GLY A 8 -43.00 -10.15 6.27
CA GLY A 8 -41.75 -9.61 6.80
C GLY A 8 -40.90 -8.93 5.73
N ALA A 9 -40.50 -7.69 6.00
CA ALA A 9 -39.46 -6.99 5.26
C ALA A 9 -38.12 -7.71 5.47
N ARG A 10 -37.54 -8.29 4.40
CA ARG A 10 -36.18 -8.83 4.43
C ARG A 10 -35.19 -7.67 4.37
N ARG A 11 -34.37 -7.60 5.43
CA ARG A 11 -33.27 -6.67 5.62
C ARG A 11 -32.26 -6.82 4.48
N GLY A 12 -31.96 -5.72 3.80
CA GLY A 12 -30.78 -5.58 2.97
C GLY A 12 -29.53 -5.74 3.83
N GLU A 13 -28.68 -6.67 3.40
CA GLU A 13 -27.40 -7.04 3.98
C GLU A 13 -26.45 -5.83 3.89
N LYS A 14 -26.14 -5.25 5.05
CA LYS A 14 -25.22 -4.12 5.17
C LYS A 14 -23.80 -4.63 4.93
N ARG A 15 -23.19 -4.18 3.83
CA ARG A 15 -21.75 -4.27 3.59
C ARG A 15 -21.00 -3.74 4.81
N CYS A 16 -20.03 -4.52 5.28
CA CYS A 16 -19.09 -4.15 6.33
C CYS A 16 -18.31 -2.90 5.89
N LEU A 17 -18.76 -1.74 6.37
CA LEU A 17 -17.98 -0.52 6.43
C LEU A 17 -17.68 -0.28 7.92
N SER A 18 -16.40 -0.27 8.24
CA SER A 18 -15.85 0.02 9.58
C SER A 18 -16.34 1.39 10.08
N PRO A 19 -16.89 1.50 11.31
CA PRO A 19 -17.27 2.78 11.88
C PRO A 19 -16.20 3.27 12.86
N PHE A 20 -15.41 4.27 12.49
CA PHE A 20 -14.61 5.04 13.45
C PHE A 20 -14.71 6.53 13.17
N PHE A 21 -15.73 7.17 13.74
CA PHE A 21 -15.76 8.60 13.99
C PHE A 21 -16.47 8.88 15.32
N HIS A 22 -15.86 9.77 16.10
CA HIS A 22 -16.26 10.40 17.39
C HIS A 22 -15.46 9.94 18.61
N ASN A 23 -14.50 10.76 19.07
CA ASN A 23 -14.74 11.72 20.16
C ASN A 23 -13.50 12.59 20.41
N VAL A 24 -13.62 13.91 20.21
CA VAL A 24 -12.60 14.89 20.60
C VAL A 24 -12.95 15.41 21.99
N ARG A 25 -12.10 15.17 22.99
CA ARG A 25 -12.07 15.97 24.22
C ARG A 25 -10.64 16.35 24.58
N LYS A 26 -10.42 17.66 24.53
CA LYS A 26 -9.29 18.42 25.09
C LYS A 26 -9.06 18.06 26.55
N HIS A 27 -7.81 18.00 27.00
CA HIS A 27 -7.37 18.53 28.30
C HIS A 27 -5.90 18.98 28.21
N ASN A 28 -5.62 20.13 28.81
CA ASN A 28 -4.36 20.88 28.77
C ASN A 28 -3.83 21.07 30.21
N ARG A 29 -2.50 21.23 30.33
CA ARG A 29 -1.65 21.64 31.48
C ARG A 29 -1.30 20.51 32.48
N ARG A 30 -0.04 20.34 32.89
CA ARG A 30 0.87 21.30 33.55
C ARG A 30 2.35 20.93 33.43
N HIS A 31 3.21 21.97 33.42
CA HIS A 31 4.58 22.18 33.97
C HIS A 31 5.41 20.94 34.39
N GLY A 32 6.73 20.83 34.19
CA GLY A 32 7.83 21.77 33.91
C GLY A 32 9.12 21.18 34.54
N LEU A 33 10.31 21.65 34.13
CA LEU A 33 11.67 21.30 34.59
C LEU A 33 12.17 19.95 34.01
N GLU A 34 13.29 19.79 33.30
CA GLU A 34 14.57 20.49 33.25
C GLU A 34 15.12 20.55 31.82
N GLU A 35 15.18 21.74 31.22
CA GLU A 35 16.17 22.06 30.19
C GLU A 35 17.53 22.20 30.89
N ARG A 36 18.46 21.25 30.70
CA ARG A 36 19.93 21.43 30.68
C ARG A 36 20.62 20.07 30.85
N ALA A 37 20.87 19.36 29.74
CA ALA A 37 22.05 18.52 29.54
C ALA A 37 21.92 17.74 28.22
N CYS A 38 21.98 18.42 27.06
CA CYS A 38 22.26 17.78 25.76
C CYS A 38 22.65 18.83 24.71
N ARG A 39 23.61 19.69 25.03
CA ARG A 39 24.33 20.49 24.02
C ARG A 39 25.77 20.01 24.03
N GLY A 40 26.07 18.97 23.26
CA GLY A 40 27.44 18.43 23.21
C GLY A 40 27.65 17.11 22.48
N ILE A 41 26.71 16.60 21.68
CA ILE A 41 26.96 15.45 20.81
C ILE A 41 26.30 15.70 19.45
N LEU A 42 26.84 16.66 18.71
CA LEU A 42 26.69 16.69 17.26
C LEU A 42 28.09 16.58 16.68
N LEU A 43 28.22 15.70 15.68
CA LEU A 43 29.40 15.40 14.85
C LEU A 43 30.21 14.15 15.27
N GLY A 44 29.58 13.00 15.05
CA GLY A 44 30.29 11.72 14.99
C GLY A 44 29.36 10.60 14.56
N LYS A 45 28.87 10.59 13.31
CA LYS A 45 28.25 9.37 12.76
C LYS A 45 29.31 8.27 12.80
N SER A 46 29.19 7.34 13.75
CA SER A 46 30.06 6.17 13.83
C SER A 46 29.99 5.43 12.50
N ALA A 47 31.14 5.09 11.91
CA ALA A 47 31.22 4.34 10.64
C ALA A 47 30.38 3.05 10.67
N ARG A 48 30.27 2.43 11.84
CA ARG A 48 29.40 1.26 12.09
C ARG A 48 27.91 1.56 11.88
N GLY A 49 27.43 2.73 12.29
CA GLY A 49 26.03 3.15 12.11
C GLY A 49 25.69 3.44 10.64
N CYS A 50 26.60 4.08 9.90
CA CYS A 50 26.42 4.28 8.46
C CYS A 50 26.44 2.95 7.67
N HIS A 51 27.24 1.98 8.11
CA HIS A 51 27.28 0.66 7.49
C HIS A 51 25.98 -0.14 7.73
N LEU A 52 25.45 -0.11 8.96
CA LEU A 52 24.19 -0.77 9.29
C LEU A 52 23.00 -0.19 8.53
N ASP A 53 22.94 1.15 8.36
CA ASP A 53 21.92 1.82 7.53
C ASP A 53 21.93 1.30 6.09
N LYS A 54 23.11 1.23 5.47
CA LYS A 54 23.27 0.69 4.10
C LYS A 54 22.83 -0.76 3.98
N ILE A 55 23.22 -1.61 4.94
CA ILE A 55 22.80 -3.02 4.98
C ILE A 55 21.28 -3.11 5.10
N TRP A 56 20.69 -2.35 6.04
CA TRP A 56 19.24 -2.38 6.27
C TRP A 56 18.47 -1.97 5.02
N LYS A 57 18.84 -0.86 4.37
CA LYS A 57 18.23 -0.41 3.12
C LYS A 57 18.30 -1.46 2.02
N ALA A 58 19.47 -2.07 1.84
CA ALA A 58 19.67 -3.13 0.85
C ALA A 58 18.82 -4.37 1.15
N VAL A 59 18.72 -4.80 2.41
CA VAL A 59 17.90 -5.95 2.81
C VAL A 59 16.41 -5.66 2.64
N VAL A 60 15.95 -4.49 3.06
CA VAL A 60 14.55 -4.04 2.89
C VAL A 60 14.20 -4.00 1.41
N TRP A 61 15.00 -3.35 0.58
CA TRP A 61 14.73 -3.27 -0.86
C TRP A 61 14.75 -4.64 -1.52
N ARG A 62 15.70 -5.51 -1.16
CA ARG A 62 15.76 -6.87 -1.71
C ARG A 62 14.46 -7.66 -1.52
N GLN A 63 13.73 -7.43 -0.43
CA GLN A 63 12.49 -8.14 -0.13
C GLN A 63 11.27 -7.38 -0.66
N PHE A 64 11.25 -6.06 -0.49
CA PHE A 64 10.14 -5.24 -0.99
C PHE A 64 10.10 -5.22 -2.52
N GLY A 65 11.25 -5.04 -3.19
CA GLY A 65 11.35 -5.18 -4.64
C GLY A 65 10.93 -6.57 -5.12
N ALA A 66 11.20 -7.63 -4.36
CA ALA A 66 10.75 -8.98 -4.72
C ALA A 66 9.22 -9.10 -4.70
N ALA A 67 8.54 -8.46 -3.73
CA ALA A 67 7.08 -8.40 -3.71
C ALA A 67 6.52 -7.65 -4.93
N ILE A 68 7.17 -6.56 -5.35
CA ILE A 68 6.82 -5.83 -6.58
C ILE A 68 7.06 -6.69 -7.83
N ASP A 69 8.15 -7.45 -7.89
CA ASP A 69 8.43 -8.38 -8.99
C ASP A 69 7.40 -9.51 -9.07
N MET A 70 6.89 -9.98 -7.92
CA MET A 70 5.78 -10.93 -7.90
C MET A 70 4.47 -10.31 -8.40
N LEU A 71 4.19 -9.03 -8.09
CA LEU A 71 3.08 -8.30 -8.68
C LEU A 71 3.23 -8.19 -10.21
N GLU A 72 4.42 -7.86 -10.70
CA GLU A 72 4.69 -7.81 -12.14
C GLU A 72 4.46 -9.17 -12.81
N ASN A 73 4.93 -10.25 -12.19
CA ASN A 73 4.71 -11.61 -12.69
C ASN A 73 3.20 -11.93 -12.79
N ALA A 74 2.39 -11.53 -11.81
CA ALA A 74 0.94 -11.71 -11.85
C ALA A 74 0.28 -10.90 -12.99
N VAL A 75 0.69 -9.63 -13.17
CA VAL A 75 0.22 -8.78 -14.27
C VAL A 75 0.55 -9.40 -15.63
N ARG A 76 1.79 -9.88 -15.82
CA ARG A 76 2.23 -10.52 -17.06
C ARG A 76 1.45 -11.81 -17.35
N ALA A 77 1.23 -12.65 -16.33
CA ALA A 77 0.57 -13.95 -16.47
C ALA A 77 -0.94 -13.88 -16.75
N CYS A 78 -1.61 -12.77 -16.44
CA CYS A 78 -3.06 -12.68 -16.58
C CYS A 78 -3.54 -12.74 -18.04
N PRO A 79 -4.42 -13.67 -18.45
CA PRO A 79 -4.99 -13.65 -19.80
C PRO A 79 -5.83 -12.39 -20.06
N GLN A 80 -5.89 -11.94 -21.32
CA GLN A 80 -6.62 -10.71 -21.68
C GLN A 80 -8.11 -10.80 -21.33
N ASP A 81 -8.74 -11.96 -21.55
CA ASP A 81 -10.15 -12.18 -21.27
C ASP A 81 -10.48 -12.15 -19.76
N LEU A 82 -9.48 -12.43 -18.91
CA LEU A 82 -9.63 -12.38 -17.45
C LEU A 82 -9.39 -10.96 -16.89
N TRP A 83 -8.57 -10.17 -17.57
CA TRP A 83 -8.07 -8.88 -17.07
C TRP A 83 -9.18 -7.98 -16.54
N SER A 84 -10.24 -7.80 -17.33
CA SER A 84 -11.42 -6.98 -17.01
C SER A 84 -12.73 -7.78 -17.07
N ASP A 85 -12.68 -9.05 -16.68
CA ASP A 85 -13.87 -9.90 -16.58
C ASP A 85 -14.79 -9.44 -15.45
N ARG A 86 -15.87 -8.74 -15.83
CA ARG A 86 -16.87 -8.21 -14.90
C ARG A 86 -17.75 -9.29 -14.24
N SER A 87 -17.71 -10.52 -14.75
CA SER A 87 -18.43 -11.64 -14.14
C SER A 87 -17.76 -12.13 -12.84
N ARG A 88 -16.50 -11.75 -12.62
CA ARG A 88 -15.70 -12.10 -11.45
C ARG A 88 -15.53 -10.90 -10.52
N ARG A 89 -15.50 -11.17 -9.22
CA ARG A 89 -15.24 -10.16 -8.19
C ARG A 89 -14.20 -10.67 -7.18
N PRO A 90 -13.18 -9.85 -6.85
CA PRO A 90 -12.85 -8.57 -7.49
C PRO A 90 -12.37 -8.76 -8.95
N GLU A 91 -12.47 -7.71 -9.76
CA GLU A 91 -11.90 -7.72 -11.12
C GLU A 91 -10.37 -7.66 -11.04
N PHE A 92 -9.67 -8.42 -11.89
CA PHE A 92 -8.21 -8.59 -11.78
C PHE A 92 -7.47 -7.25 -11.93
N TRP A 93 -7.78 -6.49 -12.97
CA TRP A 93 -7.18 -5.17 -13.21
C TRP A 93 -7.36 -4.22 -12.02
N TYR A 94 -8.49 -4.30 -11.32
CA TYR A 94 -8.80 -3.39 -10.22
C TYR A 94 -7.94 -3.69 -9.00
N VAL A 95 -7.71 -4.98 -8.69
CA VAL A 95 -6.78 -5.37 -7.62
C VAL A 95 -5.35 -4.91 -7.94
N VAL A 96 -4.93 -5.01 -9.21
CA VAL A 96 -3.62 -4.48 -9.64
C VAL A 96 -3.57 -2.96 -9.45
N TYR A 97 -4.58 -2.24 -9.93
CA TYR A 97 -4.66 -0.78 -9.78
C TYR A 97 -4.64 -0.34 -8.31
N HIS A 98 -5.48 -0.93 -7.47
CA HIS A 98 -5.51 -0.67 -6.02
C HIS A 98 -4.13 -0.86 -5.40
N THR A 99 -3.46 -1.97 -5.75
CA THR A 99 -2.12 -2.28 -5.23
C THR A 99 -1.11 -1.20 -5.63
N LEU A 100 -1.10 -0.79 -6.91
CA LEU A 100 -0.18 0.21 -7.43
C LEU A 100 -0.46 1.62 -6.89
N PHE A 101 -1.73 1.97 -6.72
CA PHE A 101 -2.15 3.26 -6.17
C PHE A 101 -1.58 3.46 -4.76
N TYR A 102 -1.77 2.48 -3.88
CA TYR A 102 -1.27 2.58 -2.51
C TYR A 102 0.25 2.39 -2.41
N LEU A 103 0.85 1.61 -3.31
CA LEU A 103 2.30 1.51 -3.45
C LEU A 103 2.94 2.89 -3.72
N ASP A 104 2.35 3.66 -4.64
CA ASP A 104 2.79 5.01 -4.98
C ASP A 104 2.45 6.04 -3.87
N LEU A 105 1.23 5.98 -3.33
CA LEU A 105 0.78 6.87 -2.27
C LEU A 105 1.68 6.79 -1.03
N TYR A 106 2.02 5.57 -0.57
CA TYR A 106 2.80 5.41 0.67
C TYR A 106 4.23 5.93 0.58
N VAL A 107 4.74 6.21 -0.63
CA VAL A 107 6.04 6.87 -0.82
C VAL A 107 5.91 8.34 -1.26
N SER A 108 4.73 8.94 -1.06
CA SER A 108 4.41 10.34 -1.38
C SER A 108 4.17 11.22 -0.13
N ASP A 109 4.62 10.76 1.04
CA ASP A 109 4.53 11.40 2.36
C ASP A 109 3.11 11.59 2.95
N SER A 110 2.13 12.03 2.16
CA SER A 110 0.75 12.27 2.60
C SER A 110 -0.26 12.14 1.45
N VAL A 111 -1.55 12.20 1.77
CA VAL A 111 -2.62 12.30 0.76
C VAL A 111 -2.62 13.69 0.13
N GLU A 112 -2.38 14.73 0.94
CA GLU A 112 -2.31 16.10 0.49
C GLU A 112 -1.15 16.25 -0.51
N GLY A 113 -1.47 16.71 -1.72
CA GLY A 113 -0.50 16.89 -2.80
C GLY A 113 -0.13 15.61 -3.56
N PHE A 114 -0.69 14.45 -3.19
CA PHE A 114 -0.51 13.23 -3.97
C PHE A 114 -1.26 13.33 -5.31
N THR A 115 -0.58 12.94 -6.39
CA THR A 115 -1.18 12.83 -7.72
C THR A 115 -0.55 11.63 -8.41
N PRO A 116 -1.32 10.57 -8.71
CA PRO A 116 -0.80 9.44 -9.46
C PRO A 116 -0.50 9.87 -10.90
N PRO A 117 0.39 9.18 -11.63
CA PRO A 117 0.67 9.50 -13.03
C PRO A 117 -0.59 9.39 -13.89
N ALA A 118 -0.69 10.17 -14.96
CA ALA A 118 -1.77 9.99 -15.93
C ALA A 118 -1.70 8.57 -16.55
N PRO A 119 -2.84 7.93 -16.85
CA PRO A 119 -4.22 8.43 -16.77
C PRO A 119 -4.95 8.10 -15.45
N PHE A 120 -4.21 7.74 -14.39
CA PHE A 120 -4.81 7.31 -13.13
C PHE A 120 -5.41 8.49 -12.36
N THR A 121 -6.47 8.21 -11.62
CA THR A 121 -7.22 9.23 -10.87
C THR A 121 -7.15 8.95 -9.37
N LEU A 122 -7.74 9.81 -8.54
CA LEU A 122 -7.81 9.63 -7.10
C LEU A 122 -9.02 8.76 -6.66
N SER A 123 -9.53 7.89 -7.54
CA SER A 123 -10.75 7.09 -7.28
C SER A 123 -10.63 6.21 -6.03
N GLU A 124 -9.43 5.73 -5.68
CA GLU A 124 -9.19 4.95 -4.46
C GLU A 124 -9.42 5.75 -3.17
N LEU A 125 -9.39 7.08 -3.25
CA LEU A 125 -9.65 7.98 -2.13
C LEU A 125 -11.09 8.51 -2.14
N ASP A 126 -11.93 8.09 -3.10
CA ASP A 126 -13.33 8.49 -3.14
C ASP A 126 -14.11 7.79 -2.01
N PRO A 127 -14.69 8.56 -1.05
CA PRO A 127 -15.40 7.97 0.08
C PRO A 127 -16.69 7.23 -0.30
N SER A 128 -17.20 7.45 -1.52
CA SER A 128 -18.35 6.69 -2.06
C SER A 128 -17.96 5.31 -2.57
N GLY A 129 -16.66 5.04 -2.74
CA GLY A 129 -16.14 3.81 -3.34
C GLY A 129 -16.37 3.75 -4.85
N ALA A 130 -16.40 4.91 -5.52
CA ALA A 130 -16.53 4.98 -6.98
C ALA A 130 -15.31 4.35 -7.66
N LEU A 131 -15.56 3.43 -8.60
CA LEU A 131 -14.52 2.87 -9.43
C LEU A 131 -14.11 3.86 -10.53
N PRO A 132 -12.90 3.73 -11.10
CA PRO A 132 -12.52 4.42 -12.34
C PRO A 132 -13.59 4.26 -13.44
N GLU A 133 -13.72 5.28 -14.30
CA GLU A 133 -14.72 5.33 -15.38
C GLU A 133 -14.64 4.12 -16.34
N ARG A 134 -13.43 3.59 -16.50
CA ARG A 134 -13.15 2.38 -17.27
C ARG A 134 -12.10 1.52 -16.59
N PRO A 135 -12.05 0.21 -16.90
CA PRO A 135 -10.86 -0.59 -16.63
C PRO A 135 -9.61 0.04 -17.27
N TYR A 136 -8.53 0.10 -16.50
CA TYR A 136 -7.21 0.42 -17.06
C TYR A 136 -6.69 -0.76 -17.86
N THR A 137 -5.97 -0.50 -18.93
CA THR A 137 -5.36 -1.57 -19.74
C THR A 137 -4.20 -2.19 -18.98
N LYS A 138 -3.76 -3.36 -19.44
CA LYS A 138 -2.59 -4.02 -18.87
C LYS A 138 -1.34 -3.15 -19.04
N GLU A 139 -1.17 -2.54 -20.19
CA GLU A 139 -0.03 -1.71 -20.55
C GLU A 139 0.04 -0.43 -19.70
N GLU A 140 -1.12 0.19 -19.43
CA GLU A 140 -1.22 1.32 -18.52
C GLU A 140 -0.73 0.93 -17.12
N LEU A 141 -1.24 -0.17 -16.57
CA LEU A 141 -0.86 -0.62 -15.22
C LEU A 141 0.58 -1.15 -15.14
N GLN A 142 1.13 -1.71 -16.22
CA GLN A 142 2.56 -2.02 -16.31
C GLN A 142 3.41 -0.74 -16.24
N SER A 143 3.01 0.31 -16.95
CA SER A 143 3.71 1.60 -16.90
C SER A 143 3.66 2.22 -15.50
N TYR A 144 2.51 2.10 -14.81
CA TYR A 144 2.39 2.55 -13.41
C TYR A 144 3.26 1.71 -12.47
N LEU A 145 3.34 0.39 -12.69
CA LEU A 145 4.21 -0.49 -11.91
C LEU A 145 5.67 -0.06 -11.99
N GLU A 146 6.17 0.26 -13.19
CA GLU A 146 7.54 0.74 -13.38
C GLU A 146 7.80 2.08 -12.68
N HIS A 147 6.83 3.00 -12.76
CA HIS A 147 6.87 4.27 -12.04
C HIS A 147 6.96 4.04 -10.52
N ALA A 148 6.01 3.28 -9.97
CA ALA A 148 5.91 3.01 -8.53
C ALA A 148 7.16 2.28 -8.01
N ARG A 149 7.65 1.26 -8.73
CA ARG A 149 8.90 0.54 -8.42
C ARG A 149 10.07 1.52 -8.30
N SER A 150 10.25 2.37 -9.31
CA SER A 150 11.35 3.33 -9.36
C SER A 150 11.27 4.33 -8.21
N LYS A 151 10.06 4.81 -7.91
CA LYS A 151 9.80 5.74 -6.82
C LYS A 151 10.07 5.10 -5.44
N CYS A 152 9.58 3.89 -5.20
CA CYS A 152 9.84 3.16 -3.95
C CYS A 152 11.33 2.92 -3.73
N ARG A 153 12.05 2.52 -4.78
CA ARG A 153 13.50 2.32 -4.73
C ARG A 153 14.21 3.62 -4.31
N ALA A 154 13.92 4.71 -5.01
CA ALA A 154 14.53 6.01 -4.74
C ALA A 154 14.19 6.50 -3.33
N TRP A 155 12.94 6.30 -2.89
CA TRP A 155 12.48 6.70 -1.56
C TRP A 155 13.21 5.94 -0.44
N ILE A 156 13.38 4.61 -0.56
CA ILE A 156 14.13 3.81 0.43
C ILE A 156 15.62 4.20 0.45
N ALA A 157 16.21 4.44 -0.73
CA ALA A 157 17.59 4.89 -0.81
C ALA A 157 17.81 6.25 -0.11
N ALA A 158 16.84 7.16 -0.26
CA ALA A 158 16.86 8.51 0.32
C ALA A 158 16.44 8.57 1.80
N LEU A 159 15.79 7.53 2.33
CA LEU A 159 15.27 7.52 3.70
C LEU A 159 16.40 7.74 4.72
N THR A 160 16.32 8.80 5.50
CA THR A 160 17.31 9.11 6.56
C THR A 160 16.84 8.55 7.90
N VAL A 161 17.79 8.35 8.82
CA VAL A 161 17.47 7.94 10.21
C VAL A 161 16.49 8.92 10.85
N ASP A 162 16.70 10.22 10.68
CA ASP A 162 15.85 11.25 11.26
C ASP A 162 14.43 11.19 10.70
N LYS A 163 14.28 11.05 9.37
CA LYS A 163 12.95 10.90 8.74
C LYS A 163 12.28 9.60 9.17
N ALA A 164 13.03 8.50 9.24
CA ALA A 164 12.51 7.19 9.62
C ALA A 164 11.90 7.17 11.04
N GLN A 165 12.36 8.04 11.95
CA GLN A 165 11.82 8.15 13.31
C GLN A 165 10.59 9.07 13.41
N GLN A 166 10.31 9.87 12.39
CA GLN A 166 9.15 10.77 12.41
C GLN A 166 7.86 9.98 12.19
N PRO A 167 6.74 10.39 12.82
CA PRO A 167 5.43 9.84 12.50
C PRO A 167 5.13 9.94 11.01
N CYS A 168 4.57 8.88 10.41
CA CYS A 168 4.17 8.94 9.01
C CYS A 168 2.90 9.81 8.82
N GLY A 169 2.68 10.32 7.60
CA GLY A 169 1.54 11.17 7.26
C GLY A 169 0.20 10.43 7.10
N PHE A 170 0.14 9.12 7.38
CA PHE A 170 -1.03 8.28 7.16
C PHE A 170 -1.58 7.75 8.50
N GLU A 171 -2.62 8.40 9.02
CA GLU A 171 -3.20 8.04 10.33
C GLU A 171 -3.61 6.56 10.45
N TRP A 172 -4.10 5.96 9.35
CA TRP A 172 -4.52 4.56 9.33
C TRP A 172 -3.35 3.56 9.28
N VAL A 173 -2.17 3.99 8.85
CA VAL A 173 -0.96 3.17 8.95
C VAL A 173 -0.45 3.23 10.39
N GLY A 174 -0.47 4.42 10.99
CA GLY A 174 0.15 4.69 12.27
C GLY A 174 1.67 4.52 12.20
N GLY A 175 2.34 4.69 13.34
CA GLY A 175 3.80 4.51 13.41
C GLY A 175 4.59 5.57 12.65
N SER A 176 5.74 5.18 12.13
CA SER A 176 6.79 6.07 11.61
C SER A 176 7.04 5.88 10.11
N TYR A 177 7.77 6.80 9.47
CA TYR A 177 8.22 6.59 8.10
C TYR A 177 9.10 5.33 7.95
N GLY A 178 9.79 4.90 9.01
CA GLY A 178 10.54 3.64 9.02
C GLY A 178 9.66 2.39 8.89
N ASP A 179 8.38 2.48 9.24
CA ASP A 179 7.42 1.38 9.14
C ASP A 179 6.81 1.24 7.74
N LEU A 180 6.76 2.32 6.96
CA LEU A 180 6.13 2.36 5.64
C LEU A 180 6.67 1.34 4.63
N PRO A 181 8.00 1.08 4.50
CA PRO A 181 8.47 0.03 3.59
C PRO A 181 7.86 -1.34 3.92
N PHE A 182 7.72 -1.67 5.20
CA PHE A 182 7.15 -2.95 5.62
C PHE A 182 5.63 -2.98 5.49
N TYR A 183 4.95 -1.88 5.80
CA TYR A 183 3.50 -1.77 5.61
C TYR A 183 3.15 -1.94 4.12
N SER A 184 3.82 -1.19 3.24
CA SER A 184 3.62 -1.26 1.80
C SER A 184 3.99 -2.63 1.24
N MET A 185 5.12 -3.23 1.65
CA MET A 185 5.48 -4.60 1.25
C MET A 185 4.43 -5.63 1.63
N ARG A 186 3.86 -5.56 2.85
CA ARG A 186 2.79 -6.48 3.28
C ARG A 186 1.50 -6.27 2.49
N HIS A 187 1.17 -5.03 2.17
CA HIS A 187 0.00 -4.69 1.34
C HIS A 187 0.17 -5.26 -0.08
N VAL A 188 1.32 -5.05 -0.72
CA VAL A 188 1.63 -5.65 -2.02
C VAL A 188 1.52 -7.17 -1.96
N GLN A 189 2.17 -7.81 -0.98
CA GLN A 189 2.16 -9.27 -0.87
C GLN A 189 0.76 -9.84 -0.62
N HIS A 190 -0.07 -9.13 0.14
CA HIS A 190 -1.47 -9.50 0.38
C HIS A 190 -2.25 -9.59 -0.95
N HIS A 191 -2.15 -8.56 -1.79
CA HIS A 191 -2.84 -8.55 -3.08
C HIS A 191 -2.19 -9.44 -4.14
N VAL A 192 -0.88 -9.64 -4.11
CA VAL A 192 -0.22 -10.67 -4.94
C VAL A 192 -0.79 -12.06 -4.64
N GLY A 193 -1.01 -12.40 -3.37
CA GLY A 193 -1.67 -13.65 -2.98
C GLY A 193 -3.09 -13.76 -3.56
N GLN A 194 -3.85 -12.67 -3.49
CA GLN A 194 -5.20 -12.60 -4.07
C GLN A 194 -5.20 -12.77 -5.59
N LEU A 195 -4.30 -12.07 -6.31
CA LEU A 195 -4.15 -12.18 -7.76
C LEU A 195 -3.73 -13.59 -8.18
N ASN A 196 -2.80 -14.21 -7.45
CA ASN A 196 -2.35 -15.56 -7.73
C ASN A 196 -3.45 -16.60 -7.53
N LEU A 197 -4.35 -16.42 -6.55
CA LEU A 197 -5.52 -17.27 -6.39
C LEU A 197 -6.44 -17.17 -7.62
N ILE A 198 -6.77 -15.95 -8.05
CA ILE A 198 -7.59 -15.71 -9.24
C ILE A 198 -6.96 -16.35 -10.49
N LEU A 199 -5.64 -16.20 -10.68
CA LEU A 199 -4.92 -16.82 -11.80
C LEU A 199 -4.95 -18.34 -11.74
N SER A 200 -4.75 -18.91 -10.55
CA SER A 200 -4.70 -20.37 -10.39
C SER A 200 -6.04 -21.03 -10.70
N GLU A 201 -7.15 -20.38 -10.33
CA GLU A 201 -8.50 -20.88 -10.62
C GLU A 201 -8.82 -20.93 -12.12
N VAL A 202 -8.21 -20.05 -12.92
CA VAL A 202 -8.50 -19.91 -14.35
C VAL A 202 -7.47 -20.63 -15.22
N THR A 203 -6.20 -20.55 -14.85
CA THR A 203 -5.08 -21.02 -15.69
C THR A 203 -4.46 -22.32 -15.19
N GLN A 204 -4.87 -22.80 -14.01
CA GLN A 204 -4.25 -23.94 -13.31
C GLN A 204 -2.74 -23.77 -13.05
N ALA A 205 -2.26 -22.52 -13.10
CA ALA A 205 -0.88 -22.16 -12.84
C ALA A 205 -0.83 -20.87 -12.00
N ALA A 206 0.19 -20.77 -11.15
CA ALA A 206 0.50 -19.57 -10.41
C ALA A 206 1.85 -19.00 -10.89
N PRO A 207 2.01 -17.68 -10.96
CA PRO A 207 3.30 -17.06 -11.19
C PRO A 207 4.33 -17.49 -10.13
N ARG A 208 5.61 -17.56 -10.53
CA ARG A 208 6.69 -18.04 -9.67
C ARG A 208 6.96 -17.08 -8.50
N TRP A 209 7.30 -17.66 -7.35
CA TRP A 209 7.85 -16.91 -6.22
C TRP A 209 9.15 -16.20 -6.60
N VAL A 210 9.31 -14.96 -6.14
CA VAL A 210 10.56 -14.20 -6.26
C VAL A 210 11.17 -14.08 -4.87
N ALA A 211 12.31 -14.74 -4.64
CA ALA A 211 12.94 -14.74 -3.31
C ALA A 211 13.66 -13.42 -3.01
N ARG A 212 14.21 -12.79 -4.04
CA ARG A 212 14.94 -11.52 -3.98
C ARG A 212 14.78 -10.82 -5.33
N THR A 213 14.65 -9.51 -5.32
CA THR A 213 14.74 -8.73 -6.57
C THR A 213 16.18 -8.70 -7.08
N ASP A 214 16.33 -8.70 -8.40
CA ASP A 214 17.60 -8.49 -9.08
C ASP A 214 17.87 -7.00 -9.36
N VAL A 215 16.90 -6.12 -9.08
CA VAL A 215 17.08 -4.67 -9.15
C VAL A 215 17.84 -4.21 -7.91
N SER A 216 19.06 -3.69 -8.09
CA SER A 216 19.85 -3.14 -6.97
C SER A 216 19.20 -1.90 -6.37
N ILE A 217 19.37 -1.66 -5.07
CA ILE A 217 18.98 -0.40 -4.44
C ILE A 217 19.87 0.75 -4.93
#